data_AF-A0A7C4D3R8-F1
#
_entry.id   AF-A0A7C4D3R8-F1
#
_cell.length_a   1.000
_cell.length_b   1.000
_cell.length_c   1.000
_cell.angle_alpha   90.00
_cell.angle_beta   90.00
_cell.angle_gamma   90.00
#
_symmetry.space_group_name_H-M   'P 1'
#
loop_
_entity.id
_entity.type
_entity.pdbx_description
1 polymer ?
#
loop_
_entity_poly.entity_id
_entity_poly.type
_entity_poly.pdbx_seq_one_letter_code
_entity_poly.pdbx_strand_id
1 'polypeptide(L)' 'PSCNNQLKYTTSLIEVSHKIDKNIALTDNEFWVCNSCGKIYWQGNHWKTITELLDRAKIEKLKILNRVKPLEKNV' A
#
# COMPACT_ATOMS: atom_id res chain seq x y z
N PRO A 1 -2.96 6.96 -10.90
CA PRO A 1 -2.21 8.12 -11.45
C PRO A 1 -2.97 8.71 -12.64
N SER A 2 -3.26 10.02 -12.66
CA SER A 2 -4.18 10.57 -13.68
C SER A 2 -3.58 10.77 -15.06
N CYS A 3 -2.26 10.99 -15.16
CA CYS A 3 -1.57 11.22 -16.43
C CYS A 3 -0.64 10.06 -16.83
N ASN A 4 -0.57 8.99 -16.02
CA ASN A 4 0.26 7.80 -16.21
C ASN A 4 1.76 8.01 -16.47
N ASN A 5 2.27 9.24 -16.34
CA ASN A 5 3.71 9.50 -16.41
C ASN A 5 4.47 8.94 -15.19
N GLN A 6 5.79 8.78 -15.35
CA GLN A 6 6.68 8.27 -14.32
C GLN A 6 6.60 9.12 -13.03
N LEU A 7 6.56 8.41 -11.91
CA LEU A 7 6.58 8.99 -10.59
C LEU A 7 8.00 8.97 -10.02
N LYS A 8 8.39 10.08 -9.40
CA LYS A 8 9.63 10.21 -8.63
C LYS A 8 9.32 9.97 -7.16
N TYR A 9 9.97 8.97 -6.57
CA TYR A 9 9.92 8.72 -5.13
C TYR A 9 10.66 9.82 -4.35
N THR A 10 10.12 10.23 -3.21
CA THR A 10 10.77 11.17 -2.29
C THR A 10 10.30 10.97 -0.85
N THR A 11 11.18 11.23 0.10
CA THR A 11 10.89 11.34 1.54
C THR A 11 11.03 12.78 2.05
N SER A 12 11.28 13.74 1.14
CA SER A 12 11.47 15.15 1.49
C SER A 12 10.15 15.84 1.74
N LEU A 13 9.82 16.09 3.02
CA LEU A 13 8.65 16.90 3.38
C LEU A 13 8.71 18.33 2.84
N ILE A 14 9.91 18.91 2.71
CA ILE A 14 10.08 20.25 2.11
C ILE A 14 9.60 20.23 0.65
N GLU A 15 9.90 19.16 -0.09
CA GLU A 15 9.48 19.01 -1.48
C GLU A 15 7.96 18.89 -1.63
N VAL A 16 7.26 18.24 -0.69
CA VAL A 16 5.83 17.91 -0.85
C VAL A 16 4.86 18.79 -0.07
N SER A 17 5.29 19.38 1.05
CA SER A 17 4.44 20.11 2.01
C SER A 17 3.66 21.29 1.41
N HIS A 18 4.16 21.90 0.34
CA HIS A 18 3.49 23.01 -0.33
C HIS A 18 2.20 22.62 -1.08
N LYS A 19 1.93 21.31 -1.23
CA LYS A 19 0.82 20.77 -2.04
C LYS A 19 0.00 19.69 -1.33
N ILE A 20 0.32 19.38 -0.07
CA ILE A 20 -0.40 18.40 0.74
C ILE A 20 -0.89 19.04 2.04
N ASP A 21 -1.98 18.50 2.60
CA ASP A 21 -2.45 18.93 3.89
C ASP A 21 -1.47 18.56 5.01
N LYS A 22 -1.44 19.38 6.06
CA LYS A 22 -0.57 19.16 7.23
C LYS A 22 -0.76 17.78 7.84
N ASN A 23 -1.98 17.27 7.87
CA ASN A 23 -2.26 15.95 8.43
C ASN A 23 -1.53 14.84 7.66
N ILE A 24 -1.49 14.92 6.33
CA ILE A 24 -0.76 13.95 5.50
C ILE A 24 0.74 14.03 5.78
N ALA A 25 1.29 15.25 5.88
CA ALA A 25 2.69 15.48 6.22
C ALA A 25 3.09 14.96 7.61
N LEU A 26 2.12 14.78 8.52
CA LEU A 26 2.34 14.22 9.86
C LEU A 26 2.17 12.70 9.90
N THR A 27 1.34 12.12 9.03
CA THR A 27 1.01 10.69 9.05
C THR A 27 1.80 9.83 8.08
N ASP A 28 2.42 10.44 7.06
CA ASP A 28 3.06 9.75 5.96
C ASP A 28 4.47 10.31 5.67
N ASN A 29 5.41 9.42 5.37
CA ASN A 29 6.82 9.77 5.14
C ASN A 29 7.31 9.42 3.73
N GLU A 30 6.47 8.77 2.92
CA GLU A 30 6.81 8.28 1.58
C GLU A 30 5.85 8.87 0.55
N PHE A 31 6.43 9.52 -0.46
CA PHE A 31 5.68 10.24 -1.47
C PHE A 31 6.16 9.93 -2.87
N TRP A 32 5.25 10.10 -3.83
CA TRP A 32 5.51 9.96 -5.24
C TRP A 32 5.03 11.21 -5.96
N VAL A 33 5.96 11.95 -6.57
CA VAL A 33 5.67 13.16 -7.33
C VAL A 33 5.71 12.86 -8.81
N CYS A 34 4.65 13.22 -9.53
CA CYS A 34 4.65 13.10 -10.98
C CYS A 34 5.47 14.23 -11.61
N ASN A 35 6.49 13.87 -12.40
CA ASN A 35 7.35 14.84 -13.08
C ASN A 35 6.65 15.61 -14.22
N SER A 36 5.47 15.16 -14.68
CA SER A 36 4.72 15.82 -15.76
C SER A 36 3.62 16.74 -15.24
N CYS A 37 2.77 16.28 -14.30
CA CYS A 37 1.62 17.04 -13.82
C CYS A 37 1.76 17.58 -12.40
N GLY A 38 2.85 17.23 -11.69
CA GLY A 38 3.13 17.72 -10.34
C GLY A 38 2.19 17.21 -9.24
N LYS A 39 1.32 16.23 -9.54
CA LYS A 39 0.50 15.56 -8.52
C LYS A 39 1.37 14.74 -7.58
N ILE A 40 0.97 14.71 -6.32
CA ILE A 40 1.65 14.00 -5.24
C ILE A 40 0.75 12.84 -4.80
N TYR A 41 1.33 11.67 -4.64
CA TYR A 41 0.66 10.45 -4.20
C TYR A 41 1.37 9.90 -2.95
N TRP A 42 0.62 9.21 -2.09
CA TRP A 42 1.10 8.54 -0.88
C TRP A 42 0.19 7.33 -0.57
N GLN A 43 0.65 6.42 0.30
CA GLN A 43 -0.12 5.24 0.70
C GLN A 43 -1.05 5.55 1.88
N GLY A 44 -2.24 6.08 1.57
CA GLY A 44 -3.27 6.32 2.57
C GLY A 44 -3.83 5.04 3.23
N ASN A 45 -4.73 5.22 4.19
CA ASN A 45 -5.32 4.13 4.98
C ASN A 45 -5.97 3.01 4.15
N HIS A 46 -6.53 3.34 2.97
CA HIS A 46 -7.11 2.33 2.09
C HIS A 46 -6.10 1.25 1.68
N TRP A 47 -4.85 1.64 1.40
CA TRP A 47 -3.77 0.71 1.09
C TRP A 47 -3.45 -0.20 2.28
N LYS A 48 -3.41 0.37 3.49
CA LYS A 48 -3.18 -0.37 4.74
C LYS A 48 -4.27 -1.42 4.96
N THR A 49 -5.55 -1.04 4.83
CA THR A 49 -6.68 -1.96 4.97
C THR A 49 -6.67 -3.08 3.93
N ILE A 50 -6.32 -2.79 2.67
CA ILE A 50 -6.17 -3.83 1.64
C ILE A 50 -5.08 -4.82 2.04
N THR A 51 -3.93 -4.32 2.49
CA THR A 51 -2.79 -5.17 2.88
C THR A 51 -3.16 -6.08 4.04
N GLU A 52 -3.78 -5.53 5.09
CA GLU A 52 -4.28 -6.30 6.23
C GLU A 52 -5.29 -7.38 5.81
N LEU A 53 -6.20 -7.05 4.90
CA LEU A 53 -7.18 -8.01 4.39
C LEU A 53 -6.50 -9.15 3.62
N LEU A 54 -5.52 -8.83 2.77
CA LEU A 54 -4.75 -9.82 2.03
C LEU A 54 -3.97 -10.74 2.96
N ASP A 55 -3.39 -10.21 4.03
CA ASP A 55 -2.65 -11.01 5.01
C ASP A 55 -3.57 -11.94 5.80
N ARG A 56 -4.76 -11.46 6.20
CA ARG A 56 -5.80 -12.33 6.77
C ARG A 56 -6.20 -13.44 5.80
N ALA A 57 -6.41 -13.13 4.53
CA ALA A 57 -6.76 -14.13 3.52
C ALA A 57 -5.66 -15.19 3.34
N LYS A 58 -4.37 -14.81 3.39
CA LYS A 58 -3.25 -15.77 3.35
C LYS A 58 -3.28 -16.70 4.57
N ILE A 59 -3.52 -16.16 5.77
CA ILE A 59 -3.60 -16.95 7.00
C ILE A 59 -4.75 -17.96 6.92
N GLU A 60 -5.94 -17.52 6.50
CA GLU A 60 -7.09 -18.42 6.36
C GLU A 60 -6.85 -19.50 5.30
N LYS A 61 -6.22 -19.15 4.17
CA LYS A 61 -5.79 -20.13 3.17
C LYS A 61 -4.87 -21.19 3.77
N LEU A 62 -3.88 -20.79 4.57
CA LEU A 62 -2.96 -21.74 5.22
C LEU A 62 -3.68 -22.66 6.21
N LYS A 63 -4.64 -22.13 7.00
CA LYS A 63 -5.47 -22.95 7.89
C LYS A 63 -6.27 -24.00 7.13
N ILE A 64 -6.88 -23.61 6.01
CA ILE A 64 -7.63 -24.54 5.14
C ILE A 64 -6.69 -25.64 4.61
N LEU A 65 -5.55 -25.26 4.03
CA LEU A 65 -4.58 -26.22 3.49
C LEU A 65 -4.09 -27.21 4.56
N ASN A 66 -3.84 -26.74 5.78
CA ASN A 66 -3.42 -27.59 6.89
C ASN A 66 -4.51 -28.53 7.41
N ARG A 67 -5.80 -28.20 7.21
CA ARG A 67 -6.93 -29.09 7.56
C ARG A 67 -7.21 -30.16 6.50
N VAL A 68 -6.86 -29.91 5.24
CA VAL A 68 -7.08 -30.86 4.14
C VAL A 68 -5.95 -31.88 4.02
N LYS A 69 -4.69 -31.48 4.26
CA LYS A 69 -3.51 -32.39 4.23
C LYS A 69 -3.62 -33.65 5.12
N PRO A 70 -4.25 -33.63 6.31
CA PRO A 70 -4.45 -34.83 7.12
C PRO A 70 -5.47 -35.83 6.53
N LEU A 71 -6.39 -35.39 5.66
CA LEU A 71 -7.43 -36.24 5.09
C LEU A 71 -6.94 -37.04 3.88
N GLU A 72 -5.94 -36.54 3.15
CA GLU A 72 -5.37 -37.21 1.98
C GLU A 72 -4.36 -38.32 2.33
N LYS A 73 -3.93 -38.43 3.60
CA LYS A 73 -2.97 -39.46 4.05
C LYS A 73 -3.63 -40.76 4.55
N ASN A 74 -4.95 -40.85 4.49
CA ASN A 74 -5.73 -42.02 4.94
C ASN A 74 -6.38 -42.79 3.77
N VAL A 75 -5.87 -42.62 2.54
CA VAL A 75 -6.19 -43.43 1.37
C VAL A 75 -4.90 -44.09 0.89
#